data_AF-A0A9W6WMT2-F1
#
_entry.id   AF-A0A9W6WMT2-F1
#
_cell.length_a   1.000
_cell.length_b   1.000
_cell.length_c   1.000
_cell.angle_alpha   90.00
_cell.angle_beta   90.00
_cell.angle_gamma   90.00
#
_symmetry.space_group_name_H-M   'P 1'
#
loop_
_entity.id
_entity.type
_entity.pdbx_description
1 polymer ?
#
loop_
_entity_poly.entity_id
_entity_poly.type
_entity_poly.pdbx_seq_one_letter_code
_entity_poly.pdbx_strand_id
1 'polypeptide(L)'
;MMNLARQGFAHGLPQFGSCFGLQLAVATAGGVVQKNKHGKELGVAQKICLNAAGRAHPMYEGKPSVFDAFSSHKDEVRVIQPGGLQLATNSFTNVQSVCLRYLKGEFWGLQYHPEYDLHEMARLLHCRREVNTELGFFTNLADADRFINLMEQLAADPSREDLAWQIGYDKDVLDEDLRTCEVKNFVKHLVMPYYMQARELVGDKEVQEVSCRQEVA
;
A
#
# COMPACT_ATOMS: atom_id res chain seq x y z
N MET A 1 13.12 11.76 6.17
CA MET A 1 12.29 10.82 5.39
C MET A 1 12.36 11.07 3.88
N MET A 2 12.07 12.27 3.36
CA MET A 2 12.18 12.55 1.92
C MET A 2 13.58 12.32 1.33
N ASN A 3 14.65 12.63 2.08
CA ASN A 3 16.02 12.36 1.63
C ASN A 3 16.28 10.85 1.43
N LEU A 4 15.78 10.00 2.34
CA LEU A 4 15.91 8.55 2.23
C LEU A 4 15.18 8.01 0.99
N ALA A 5 13.93 8.44 0.76
CA ALA A 5 13.19 8.08 -0.44
C ALA A 5 13.92 8.52 -1.71
N ARG A 6 14.47 9.75 -1.73
CA ARG A 6 15.25 10.27 -2.85
C ARG A 6 16.49 9.43 -3.12
N GLN A 7 17.20 9.01 -2.08
CA GLN A 7 18.35 8.12 -2.21
C GLN A 7 17.96 6.76 -2.77
N GLY A 8 16.84 6.17 -2.30
CA GLY A 8 16.30 4.94 -2.87
C GLY A 8 16.07 5.05 -4.39
N PHE A 9 15.44 6.14 -4.82
CA PHE A 9 15.26 6.43 -6.25
C PHE A 9 16.59 6.64 -6.99
N ALA A 10 17.55 7.35 -6.40
CA ALA A 10 18.84 7.63 -7.01
C ALA A 10 19.71 6.37 -7.20
N HIS A 11 19.58 5.41 -6.30
CA HIS A 11 20.29 4.13 -6.33
C HIS A 11 19.53 3.01 -7.07
N GLY A 12 18.34 3.31 -7.61
CA GLY A 12 17.55 2.32 -8.34
C GLY A 12 16.97 1.22 -7.44
N LEU A 13 16.79 1.48 -6.15
CA LEU A 13 16.18 0.52 -5.24
C LEU A 13 14.69 0.39 -5.56
N PRO A 14 14.17 -0.85 -5.66
CA PRO A 14 12.74 -1.10 -5.57
C PRO A 14 12.19 -0.53 -4.27
N GLN A 15 11.11 0.23 -4.35
CA GLN A 15 10.47 0.80 -3.16
C GLN A 15 8.97 0.56 -3.19
N PHE A 16 8.39 0.39 -2.00
CA PHE A 16 6.96 0.22 -1.81
C PHE A 16 6.50 1.09 -0.63
N GLY A 17 5.28 1.61 -0.68
CA GLY A 17 4.72 2.31 0.48
C GLY A 17 3.20 2.45 0.45
N SER A 18 2.59 2.28 1.60
CA SER A 18 1.16 2.53 1.87
C SER A 18 0.96 3.92 2.48
N CYS A 19 -0.21 4.53 2.26
CA CYS A 19 -0.67 5.76 2.89
C CYS A 19 0.36 6.91 2.87
N PHE A 20 0.94 7.27 4.02
CA PHE A 20 1.96 8.32 4.10
C PHE A 20 3.22 7.99 3.28
N GLY A 21 3.57 6.71 3.11
CA GLY A 21 4.69 6.27 2.27
C GLY A 21 4.48 6.63 0.80
N LEU A 22 3.27 6.41 0.27
CA LEU A 22 2.86 6.85 -1.07
C LEU A 22 3.01 8.37 -1.20
N GLN A 23 2.45 9.12 -0.26
CA GLN A 23 2.44 10.58 -0.26
C GLN A 23 3.87 11.15 -0.23
N LEU A 24 4.73 10.57 0.61
CA LEU A 24 6.13 10.94 0.73
C LEU A 24 6.88 10.69 -0.58
N ALA A 25 6.69 9.53 -1.21
CA ALA A 25 7.35 9.18 -2.46
C ALA A 25 6.91 10.09 -3.61
N VAL A 26 5.61 10.34 -3.75
CA VAL A 26 5.05 11.28 -4.73
C VAL A 26 5.63 12.68 -4.54
N ALA A 27 5.61 13.20 -3.31
CA ALA A 27 6.16 14.53 -3.01
C ALA A 27 7.67 14.59 -3.30
N THR A 28 8.41 13.51 -2.99
CA THR A 28 9.84 13.41 -3.27
C THR A 28 10.14 13.45 -4.77
N ALA A 29 9.29 12.83 -5.58
CA ALA A 29 9.36 12.87 -7.05
C ALA A 29 8.83 14.19 -7.65
N GLY A 30 8.45 15.17 -6.83
CA GLY A 30 7.97 16.49 -7.24
C GLY A 30 6.46 16.58 -7.45
N GLY A 31 5.69 15.55 -7.09
CA GLY A 31 4.23 15.58 -7.10
C GLY A 31 3.63 16.41 -5.96
N VAL A 32 2.31 16.50 -5.95
CA VAL A 32 1.57 17.31 -4.95
C VAL A 32 0.65 16.42 -4.13
N VAL A 33 0.76 16.54 -2.81
CA VAL A 33 -0.14 15.95 -1.82
C VAL A 33 -0.92 17.09 -1.16
N GLN A 34 -2.19 16.87 -0.88
CA GLN A 34 -3.08 17.84 -0.26
C GLN A 34 -4.02 17.16 0.71
N LYS A 35 -4.72 17.93 1.54
CA LYS A 35 -5.86 17.43 2.31
C LYS A 35 -6.94 16.91 1.35
N ASN A 36 -7.48 15.73 1.63
CA ASN A 36 -8.60 15.22 0.85
C ASN A 36 -9.83 16.10 1.10
N LYS A 37 -10.43 16.60 0.02
CA LYS A 37 -11.62 17.46 0.07
C LYS A 37 -12.85 16.77 0.68
N HIS A 38 -12.89 15.44 0.67
CA HIS A 38 -13.95 14.63 1.27
C HIS A 38 -13.69 14.31 2.75
N GLY A 39 -12.54 14.72 3.30
CA GLY A 39 -12.16 14.44 4.67
C GLY A 39 -11.41 13.12 4.81
N LYS A 40 -11.59 12.46 5.96
CA LYS A 40 -10.87 11.23 6.30
C LYS A 40 -11.56 10.02 5.65
N GLU A 41 -10.81 9.19 4.95
CA GLU A 41 -11.26 7.84 4.55
C GLU A 41 -10.79 6.87 5.65
N LEU A 42 -11.71 6.18 6.32
CA LEU A 42 -11.43 5.37 7.52
C LEU A 42 -12.18 4.05 7.47
N GLY A 43 -11.54 2.99 7.97
CA GLY A 43 -12.12 1.65 8.02
C GLY A 43 -11.86 0.97 6.69
N VAL A 44 -12.87 0.87 5.83
CA VAL A 44 -12.75 0.26 4.51
C VAL A 44 -12.95 1.33 3.42
N ALA A 45 -11.95 1.47 2.56
CA ALA A 45 -12.07 2.17 1.29
C ALA A 45 -12.80 1.24 0.31
N GLN A 46 -14.03 1.61 -0.02
CA GLN A 46 -14.91 0.79 -0.84
C GLN A 46 -14.68 1.02 -2.33
N LYS A 47 -14.90 -0.03 -3.12
CA LYS A 47 -14.98 -0.02 -4.59
C LYS A 47 -13.76 0.64 -5.21
N ILE A 48 -12.57 0.24 -4.76
CA ILE A 48 -11.31 0.60 -5.40
C ILE A 48 -11.29 -0.09 -6.76
N CYS A 49 -11.33 0.70 -7.81
CA CYS A 49 -11.40 0.27 -9.20
C CYS A 49 -10.04 0.45 -9.87
N LEU A 50 -9.52 -0.63 -10.44
CA LEU A 50 -8.36 -0.59 -11.33
C LEU A 50 -8.74 0.08 -12.65
N ASN A 51 -7.92 1.03 -13.10
CA ASN A 51 -8.03 1.56 -14.46
C ASN A 51 -7.34 0.62 -15.46
N ALA A 52 -7.29 1.00 -16.75
CA ALA A 52 -6.67 0.17 -17.78
C ALA A 52 -5.18 -0.12 -17.51
N ALA A 53 -4.43 0.87 -16.98
CA ALA A 53 -3.05 0.66 -16.59
C ALA A 53 -2.94 -0.28 -15.38
N GLY A 54 -3.78 -0.10 -14.36
CA GLY A 54 -3.81 -0.97 -13.18
C GLY A 54 -4.09 -2.44 -13.51
N ARG A 55 -5.06 -2.71 -14.38
CA ARG A 55 -5.38 -4.08 -14.82
C ARG A 55 -4.26 -4.77 -15.60
N ALA A 56 -3.41 -3.99 -16.26
CA ALA A 56 -2.26 -4.50 -17.01
C ALA A 56 -0.97 -4.53 -16.16
N HIS A 57 -0.99 -3.98 -14.93
CA HIS A 57 0.21 -3.76 -14.13
C HIS A 57 0.52 -4.99 -13.26
N PRO A 58 1.79 -5.43 -13.15
CA PRO A 58 2.17 -6.61 -12.37
C PRO A 58 1.80 -6.54 -10.88
N MET A 59 1.70 -5.34 -10.31
CA MET A 59 1.22 -5.10 -8.94
C MET A 59 -0.11 -5.80 -8.63
N TYR A 60 -1.01 -5.90 -9.62
CA TYR A 60 -2.36 -6.42 -9.44
C TYR A 60 -2.57 -7.80 -10.08
N GLU A 61 -1.50 -8.52 -10.42
CA GLU A 61 -1.61 -9.90 -10.92
C GLU A 61 -2.34 -10.77 -9.89
N GLY A 62 -3.52 -11.29 -10.26
CA GLY A 62 -4.37 -12.10 -9.37
C GLY A 62 -5.35 -11.32 -8.50
N LYS A 63 -5.34 -9.97 -8.53
CA LYS A 63 -6.32 -9.14 -7.81
C LYS A 63 -7.59 -8.91 -8.65
N PRO A 64 -8.79 -8.93 -8.06
CA PRO A 64 -10.01 -8.45 -8.73
C PRO A 64 -9.85 -7.00 -9.23
N SER A 65 -10.55 -6.66 -10.33
CA SER A 65 -10.51 -5.29 -10.88
C SER A 65 -11.26 -4.25 -10.05
N VAL A 66 -12.15 -4.71 -9.16
CA VAL A 66 -12.83 -3.89 -8.15
C VAL A 66 -12.71 -4.64 -6.84
N PHE A 67 -12.24 -3.95 -5.81
CA PHE A 67 -12.02 -4.52 -4.48
C PHE A 67 -12.13 -3.45 -3.40
N ASP A 68 -12.31 -3.90 -2.18
CA ASP A 68 -12.27 -3.11 -0.96
C ASP A 68 -10.92 -3.31 -0.25
N ALA A 69 -10.49 -2.29 0.50
CA ALA A 69 -9.24 -2.37 1.28
C ALA A 69 -9.29 -1.50 2.53
N PHE A 70 -8.52 -1.85 3.56
CA PHE A 70 -8.43 -1.05 4.77
C PHE A 70 -7.78 0.32 4.54
N SER A 71 -8.32 1.36 5.15
CA SER A 71 -7.89 2.74 4.94
C SER A 71 -7.96 3.57 6.23
N SER A 72 -7.02 4.51 6.39
CA SER A 72 -7.03 5.51 7.45
C SER A 72 -6.16 6.73 7.06
N HIS A 73 -6.57 7.47 6.03
CA HIS A 73 -5.86 8.66 5.57
C HIS A 73 -6.75 9.92 5.61
N LYS A 74 -6.11 11.09 5.64
CA LYS A 74 -6.76 12.42 5.59
C LYS A 74 -6.28 13.27 4.41
N ASP A 75 -5.18 12.86 3.80
CA ASP A 75 -4.51 13.54 2.72
C ASP A 75 -4.53 12.62 1.49
N GLU A 76 -4.50 13.21 0.31
CA GLU A 76 -4.52 12.51 -0.97
C GLU A 76 -3.44 13.03 -1.90
N VAL A 77 -3.03 12.19 -2.85
CA VAL A 77 -2.22 12.62 -3.99
C VAL A 77 -3.11 13.39 -4.96
N ARG A 78 -2.75 14.65 -5.22
CA ARG A 78 -3.43 15.53 -6.20
C ARG A 78 -2.78 15.47 -7.57
N VAL A 79 -1.44 15.52 -7.61
CA VAL A 79 -0.66 15.60 -8.85
C VAL A 79 0.43 14.55 -8.84
N ILE A 80 0.41 13.71 -9.86
CA ILE A 80 1.47 12.77 -10.20
C ILE A 80 2.28 13.41 -11.32
N GLN A 81 3.61 13.51 -11.15
CA GLN A 81 4.49 14.09 -12.18
C GLN A 81 4.66 13.12 -13.38
N PRO A 82 5.10 13.62 -14.54
CA PRO A 82 5.42 12.77 -15.69
C PRO A 82 6.36 11.61 -15.32
N GLY A 83 6.05 10.41 -15.82
CA GLY A 83 6.75 9.18 -15.44
C GLY A 83 6.06 8.38 -14.31
N GLY A 84 5.01 8.94 -13.71
CA GLY A 84 4.09 8.21 -12.83
C GLY A 84 2.80 7.79 -13.52
N LEU A 85 2.26 6.65 -13.11
CA LEU A 85 0.98 6.09 -13.53
C LEU A 85 0.04 6.03 -12.33
N GLN A 86 -1.15 6.58 -12.45
CA GLN A 86 -2.26 6.22 -11.55
C GLN A 86 -2.78 4.84 -11.97
N LEU A 87 -2.97 3.94 -11.02
CA LEU A 87 -3.40 2.56 -11.30
C LEU A 87 -4.82 2.25 -10.81
N ALA A 88 -5.24 2.87 -9.69
CA ALA A 88 -6.56 2.68 -9.11
C ALA A 88 -7.19 3.99 -8.60
N THR A 89 -8.51 3.99 -8.46
CA THR A 89 -9.33 5.11 -7.97
C THR A 89 -10.55 4.58 -7.24
N ASN A 90 -11.20 5.40 -6.39
CA ASN A 90 -12.57 5.17 -5.97
C ASN A 90 -13.33 6.51 -5.91
N SER A 91 -14.59 6.48 -5.46
CA SER A 91 -15.42 7.68 -5.40
C SER A 91 -15.01 8.69 -4.33
N PHE A 92 -14.21 8.29 -3.34
CA PHE A 92 -13.81 9.12 -2.20
C PHE A 92 -12.41 9.74 -2.38
N THR A 93 -11.46 8.96 -2.90
CA THR A 93 -10.07 9.37 -3.12
C THR A 93 -9.67 9.06 -4.55
N ASN A 94 -9.31 10.11 -5.31
CA ASN A 94 -9.06 9.97 -6.74
C ASN A 94 -7.87 9.03 -7.02
N VAL A 95 -6.77 9.17 -6.29
CA VAL A 95 -5.56 8.34 -6.46
C VAL A 95 -5.50 7.31 -5.33
N GLN A 96 -5.92 6.08 -5.61
CA GLN A 96 -5.83 4.96 -4.65
C GLN A 96 -4.52 4.18 -4.79
N SER A 97 -3.87 4.22 -5.95
CA SER A 97 -2.54 3.65 -6.13
C SER A 97 -1.80 4.23 -7.33
N VAL A 98 -0.47 4.12 -7.28
CA VAL A 98 0.45 4.60 -8.31
C VAL A 98 1.60 3.63 -8.54
N CYS A 99 2.15 3.67 -9.76
CA CYS A 99 3.52 3.27 -10.04
C CYS A 99 4.29 4.53 -10.44
N LEU A 100 5.40 4.83 -9.76
CA LEU A 100 6.23 6.00 -10.03
C LEU A 100 7.61 5.56 -10.47
N ARG A 101 8.07 6.07 -11.61
CA ARG A 101 9.47 6.02 -12.00
C ARG A 101 10.09 7.39 -11.78
N TYR A 102 11.14 7.43 -10.95
CA TYR A 102 11.85 8.66 -10.64
C TYR A 102 13.34 8.38 -10.48
N LEU A 103 14.19 9.19 -11.12
CA LEU A 103 15.62 8.94 -11.28
C LEU A 103 15.85 7.53 -11.87
N LYS A 104 16.46 6.61 -11.10
CA LYS A 104 16.75 5.24 -11.54
C LYS A 104 15.81 4.21 -10.91
N GLY A 105 14.95 4.63 -9.98
CA GLY A 105 14.14 3.73 -9.16
C GLY A 105 12.68 3.68 -9.59
N GLU A 106 12.05 2.57 -9.23
CA GLU A 106 10.62 2.36 -9.38
C GLU A 106 9.99 2.22 -7.98
N PHE A 107 8.87 2.91 -7.79
CA PHE A 107 8.11 2.91 -6.54
C PHE A 107 6.67 2.50 -6.79
N TRP A 108 6.19 1.54 -6.01
CA TRP A 108 4.81 1.08 -6.01
C TRP A 108 4.10 1.61 -4.77
N GLY A 109 3.02 2.35 -4.96
CA GLY A 109 2.38 3.11 -3.90
C GLY A 109 0.90 2.85 -3.79
N LEU A 110 0.42 2.65 -2.56
CA LEU A 110 -0.99 2.45 -2.25
C LEU A 110 -1.46 3.52 -1.28
N GLN A 111 -2.67 4.04 -1.45
CA GLN A 111 -3.26 4.99 -0.51
C GLN A 111 -3.94 4.27 0.66
N TYR A 112 -4.38 3.03 0.41
CA TYR A 112 -4.90 2.08 1.38
C TYR A 112 -3.79 1.20 1.98
N HIS A 113 -4.16 0.34 2.93
CA HIS A 113 -3.27 -0.47 3.76
C HIS A 113 -3.51 -1.97 3.54
N PRO A 114 -2.83 -2.62 2.57
CA PRO A 114 -2.89 -4.07 2.43
C PRO A 114 -2.28 -4.81 3.63
N GLU A 115 -1.44 -4.15 4.42
CA GLU A 115 -0.78 -4.73 5.59
C GLU A 115 -1.76 -4.98 6.74
N TYR A 116 -2.78 -4.14 6.90
CA TYR A 116 -3.71 -4.23 8.02
C TYR A 116 -4.60 -5.45 7.91
N ASP A 117 -4.67 -6.27 8.95
CA ASP A 117 -5.77 -7.20 9.14
C ASP A 117 -6.95 -6.57 9.92
N LEU A 118 -7.99 -7.37 10.14
CA LEU A 118 -9.15 -6.98 10.93
C LEU A 118 -8.78 -6.53 12.35
N HIS A 119 -7.88 -7.26 13.01
CA HIS A 119 -7.46 -6.99 14.37
C HIS A 119 -6.71 -5.66 14.44
N GLU A 120 -5.76 -5.43 13.53
CA GLU A 120 -4.99 -4.19 13.44
C GLU A 120 -5.90 -2.98 13.16
N MET A 121 -6.87 -3.13 12.26
CA MET A 121 -7.87 -2.08 12.01
C MET A 121 -8.75 -1.84 13.25
N ALA A 122 -9.19 -2.89 13.94
CA ALA A 122 -9.99 -2.76 15.16
C ALA A 122 -9.20 -2.05 16.29
N ARG A 123 -7.91 -2.40 16.47
CA ARG A 123 -7.01 -1.71 17.41
C ARG A 123 -6.78 -0.25 17.02
N LEU A 124 -6.61 0.05 15.73
CA LEU A 124 -6.48 1.42 15.25
C LEU A 124 -7.74 2.25 15.54
N LEU A 125 -8.91 1.68 15.31
CA LEU A 125 -10.20 2.30 15.64
C LEU A 125 -10.34 2.52 17.14
N HIS A 126 -9.94 1.55 17.96
CA HIS A 126 -9.94 1.68 19.43
C HIS A 126 -9.05 2.83 19.90
N CYS A 127 -7.80 2.87 19.46
CA CYS A 127 -6.85 3.93 19.82
C CYS A 127 -7.31 5.34 19.40
N ARG A 128 -8.20 5.43 18.41
CA ARG A 128 -8.68 6.70 17.85
C ARG A 128 -10.18 6.92 18.06
N ARG A 129 -10.85 6.13 18.91
CA ARG A 129 -12.32 6.14 19.03
C ARG A 129 -12.89 7.49 19.43
N GLU A 130 -12.21 8.24 20.30
CA GLU A 130 -12.61 9.59 20.71
C GLU A 130 -12.61 10.54 19.50
N VAL A 131 -11.45 10.69 18.84
CA VAL A 131 -11.31 11.53 17.64
C VAL A 131 -12.24 11.08 16.51
N ASN A 132 -12.43 9.77 16.32
CA ASN A 132 -13.34 9.26 15.28
C ASN A 132 -14.81 9.55 15.60
N THR A 133 -15.19 9.54 16.88
CA THR A 133 -16.54 9.94 17.34
C THR A 133 -16.75 11.44 17.13
N GLU A 134 -15.77 12.27 17.48
CA GLU A 134 -15.81 13.73 17.21
C GLU A 134 -15.92 14.06 15.72
N LEU A 135 -15.29 13.24 14.87
CA LEU A 135 -15.36 13.34 13.41
C LEU A 135 -16.65 12.75 12.82
N GLY A 136 -17.55 12.19 13.64
CA GLY A 136 -18.85 11.66 13.21
C GLY A 136 -18.83 10.26 12.61
N PHE A 137 -17.72 9.50 12.70
CA PHE A 137 -17.69 8.08 12.30
C PHE A 137 -18.51 7.19 13.23
N PHE A 138 -18.69 7.61 14.48
CA PHE A 138 -19.53 6.96 15.48
C PHE A 138 -20.36 8.02 16.18
N THR A 139 -21.61 7.69 16.54
CA THR A 139 -22.49 8.62 17.26
C THR A 139 -22.02 8.85 18.70
N ASN A 140 -21.43 7.83 19.32
CA ASN A 140 -20.85 7.89 20.66
C ASN A 140 -19.80 6.76 20.84
N LEU A 141 -19.09 6.80 21.97
CA LEU A 141 -18.05 5.82 22.30
C LEU A 141 -18.58 4.38 22.45
N ALA A 142 -19.82 4.21 22.93
CA ALA A 142 -20.41 2.87 23.06
C ALA A 142 -20.68 2.24 21.69
N ASP A 143 -21.08 3.04 20.70
CA ASP A 143 -21.27 2.57 19.32
C ASP A 143 -19.93 2.21 18.68
N ALA A 144 -18.88 3.01 18.93
CA ALA A 144 -17.52 2.69 18.52
C ALA A 144 -17.05 1.36 19.13
N ASP A 145 -17.22 1.18 20.44
CA ASP A 145 -16.82 -0.03 21.15
C ASP A 145 -17.59 -1.26 20.66
N ARG A 146 -18.89 -1.14 20.37
CA ARG A 146 -19.66 -2.24 19.75
C ARG A 146 -19.10 -2.63 18.38
N PHE A 147 -18.83 -1.66 17.52
CA PHE A 147 -18.27 -1.93 16.19
C PHE A 147 -16.87 -2.57 16.27
N ILE A 148 -16.00 -2.04 17.14
CA ILE A 148 -14.67 -2.62 17.39
C ILE A 148 -14.78 -4.06 17.89
N ASN A 149 -15.68 -4.34 18.84
CA ASN A 149 -15.88 -5.69 19.35
C ASN A 149 -16.41 -6.67 18.30
N LEU A 150 -17.23 -6.22 17.33
CA LEU A 150 -17.65 -7.04 16.19
C LEU A 150 -16.45 -7.42 15.32
N MET A 151 -15.59 -6.44 15.00
CA MET A 151 -14.37 -6.69 14.22
C MET A 151 -13.40 -7.64 14.95
N GLU A 152 -13.21 -7.49 16.26
CA GLU A 152 -12.37 -8.39 17.05
C GLU A 152 -12.91 -9.81 17.10
N GLN A 153 -14.23 -9.98 17.23
CA GLN A 153 -14.85 -11.30 17.20
C GLN A 153 -14.67 -11.98 15.85
N LEU A 154 -14.84 -11.23 14.75
CA LEU A 154 -14.61 -11.76 13.41
C LEU A 154 -13.13 -12.06 13.15
N ALA A 155 -12.21 -11.25 13.68
CA ALA A 155 -10.78 -11.51 13.60
C ALA A 155 -10.40 -12.80 14.36
N ALA A 156 -11.00 -13.02 15.53
CA ALA A 156 -10.76 -14.20 16.35
C ALA A 156 -11.39 -15.48 15.78
N ASP A 157 -12.53 -15.35 15.10
CA ASP A 157 -13.24 -16.45 14.44
C ASP A 157 -13.74 -16.02 13.04
N PRO A 158 -12.90 -16.18 11.99
CA PRO A 158 -13.26 -15.84 10.62
C PRO A 158 -14.42 -16.66 10.03
N SER A 159 -14.86 -17.74 10.71
CA SER A 159 -16.00 -18.54 10.26
C SER A 159 -17.36 -17.88 10.54
N ARG A 160 -17.36 -16.77 11.28
CA ARG A 160 -18.55 -15.98 11.63
C ARG A 160 -19.04 -15.14 10.45
N GLU A 161 -19.58 -15.80 9.43
CA GLU A 161 -20.18 -15.17 8.24
C GLU A 161 -21.30 -14.19 8.60
N ASP A 162 -22.00 -14.42 9.72
CA ASP A 162 -23.01 -13.50 10.24
C ASP A 162 -22.44 -12.14 10.64
N LEU A 163 -21.21 -12.11 11.17
CA LEU A 163 -20.52 -10.87 11.52
C LEU A 163 -19.96 -10.18 10.28
N ALA A 164 -19.35 -10.94 9.36
CA ALA A 164 -18.87 -10.43 8.08
C ALA A 164 -20.02 -9.77 7.29
N TRP A 165 -21.19 -10.41 7.27
CA TRP A 165 -22.40 -9.86 6.65
C TRP A 165 -22.89 -8.58 7.32
N GLN A 166 -22.88 -8.51 8.67
CA GLN A 166 -23.30 -7.31 9.40
C GLN A 166 -22.43 -6.08 9.09
N ILE A 167 -21.12 -6.26 8.95
CA ILE A 167 -20.19 -5.16 8.66
C ILE A 167 -19.96 -4.96 7.15
N GLY A 168 -20.46 -5.88 6.32
CA GLY A 168 -20.38 -5.83 4.86
C GLY A 168 -18.97 -6.03 4.32
N TYR A 169 -18.16 -6.88 4.97
CA TYR A 169 -16.78 -7.16 4.53
C TYR A 169 -16.73 -8.45 3.73
N ASP A 170 -16.06 -8.40 2.58
CA ASP A 170 -15.89 -9.50 1.66
C ASP A 170 -14.46 -10.06 1.66
N LYS A 171 -14.21 -11.06 0.83
CA LYS A 171 -12.92 -11.76 0.75
C LYS A 171 -11.75 -10.84 0.41
N ASP A 172 -11.96 -9.74 -0.29
CA ASP A 172 -10.90 -8.79 -0.64
C ASP A 172 -10.22 -8.13 0.56
N VAL A 173 -10.92 -7.99 1.69
CA VAL A 173 -10.35 -7.57 2.99
C VAL A 173 -10.11 -8.73 3.96
N LEU A 174 -10.91 -9.80 3.90
CA LEU A 174 -10.83 -10.91 4.85
C LEU A 174 -9.80 -11.98 4.47
N ASP A 175 -9.56 -12.20 3.18
CA ASP A 175 -8.59 -13.16 2.67
C ASP A 175 -7.20 -12.52 2.59
N GLU A 176 -6.23 -13.09 3.31
CA GLU A 176 -4.87 -12.55 3.37
C GLU A 176 -4.16 -12.57 2.01
N ASP A 177 -4.39 -13.59 1.18
CA ASP A 177 -3.76 -13.68 -0.14
C ASP A 177 -4.25 -12.57 -1.07
N LEU A 178 -5.56 -12.32 -1.09
CA LEU A 178 -6.12 -11.20 -1.84
C LEU A 178 -5.69 -9.86 -1.26
N ARG A 179 -5.75 -9.70 0.06
CA ARG A 179 -5.44 -8.45 0.74
C ARG A 179 -3.98 -8.02 0.56
N THR A 180 -3.03 -8.96 0.61
CA THR A 180 -1.58 -8.70 0.53
C THR A 180 -0.98 -8.89 -0.88
N CYS A 181 -1.84 -9.15 -1.87
CA CYS A 181 -1.46 -9.45 -3.25
C CYS A 181 -0.43 -8.45 -3.84
N GLU A 182 -0.63 -7.16 -3.62
CA GLU A 182 0.22 -6.10 -4.13
C GLU A 182 1.64 -6.17 -3.55
N VAL A 183 1.77 -6.52 -2.27
CA VAL A 183 3.06 -6.69 -1.58
C VAL A 183 3.78 -7.94 -2.09
N LYS A 184 3.06 -9.05 -2.25
CA LYS A 184 3.61 -10.30 -2.82
C LYS A 184 4.12 -10.08 -4.23
N ASN A 185 3.34 -9.38 -5.04
CA ASN A 185 3.71 -9.02 -6.41
C ASN A 185 4.89 -8.05 -6.46
N PHE A 186 4.97 -7.09 -5.54
CA PHE A 186 6.13 -6.20 -5.43
C PHE A 186 7.42 -6.98 -5.19
N VAL A 187 7.39 -7.94 -4.25
CA VAL A 187 8.53 -8.81 -3.98
C VAL A 187 8.89 -9.64 -5.21
N LYS A 188 7.90 -10.31 -5.82
CA LYS A 188 8.07 -11.17 -6.99
C LYS A 188 8.67 -10.43 -8.19
N HIS A 189 8.15 -9.24 -8.51
CA HIS A 189 8.41 -8.56 -9.78
C HIS A 189 9.49 -7.48 -9.71
N LEU A 190 9.76 -6.89 -8.53
CA LEU A 190 10.80 -5.88 -8.38
C LEU A 190 11.93 -6.31 -7.45
N VAL A 191 11.61 -6.79 -6.25
CA VAL A 191 12.65 -7.10 -5.24
C VAL A 191 13.50 -8.30 -5.65
N MET A 192 12.87 -9.40 -6.06
CA MET A 192 13.60 -10.62 -6.41
C MET A 192 14.48 -10.42 -7.66
N PRO A 193 14.01 -9.82 -8.77
CA PRO A 193 14.88 -9.52 -9.91
C PRO A 193 16.02 -8.57 -9.56
N TYR A 194 15.76 -7.51 -8.80
CA TYR A 194 16.79 -6.59 -8.33
C TYR A 194 17.87 -7.32 -7.51
N TYR A 195 17.46 -8.16 -6.57
CA TYR A 195 18.36 -8.95 -5.73
C TYR A 195 19.25 -9.89 -6.56
N MET A 196 18.67 -10.60 -7.53
CA MET A 196 19.44 -11.51 -8.40
C MET A 196 20.48 -10.73 -9.23
N GLN A 197 20.08 -9.63 -9.86
CA GLN A 197 20.99 -8.78 -10.64
C GLN A 197 22.11 -8.19 -9.76
N ALA A 198 21.78 -7.73 -8.55
CA ALA A 198 22.77 -7.22 -7.62
C ALA A 198 23.78 -8.29 -7.18
N ARG A 199 23.34 -9.55 -7.02
CA ARG A 199 24.22 -10.68 -6.70
C ARG A 199 25.16 -11.07 -7.83
N GLU A 200 24.66 -11.11 -9.05
CA GLU A 200 25.49 -11.39 -10.24
C GLU A 200 26.61 -10.36 -10.37
N LEU A 201 26.30 -9.07 -10.22
CA LEU A 201 27.28 -7.98 -10.26
C LEU A 201 28.35 -8.07 -9.16
N VAL A 202 28.02 -8.61 -7.99
CA VAL A 202 28.99 -8.83 -6.90
C VAL A 202 29.85 -10.06 -7.19
N GLY A 203 29.24 -11.15 -7.66
CA GLY A 203 29.95 -12.36 -8.05
C GLY A 203 30.96 -12.11 -9.18
N ASP A 204 30.59 -11.34 -10.19
CA ASP A 204 31.49 -10.96 -11.29
C ASP A 204 32.66 -10.09 -10.81
N LYS A 205 32.44 -9.22 -9.81
CA LYS A 205 33.52 -8.41 -9.21
C LYS A 205 34.49 -9.25 -8.39
N GLU A 206 34.00 -10.23 -7.63
CA GLU A 206 34.87 -11.17 -6.89
C GLU A 206 35.70 -12.02 -7.85
N VAL A 207 35.11 -12.49 -8.96
CA VAL A 207 35.83 -13.26 -10.00
C VAL A 207 36.89 -12.41 -10.71
N GLN A 208 36.59 -11.15 -11.03
CA GLN A 208 37.56 -10.21 -11.62
C GLN A 208 38.71 -9.88 -10.66
N GLU A 209 38.44 -9.68 -9.36
CA GLU A 209 39.49 -9.44 -8.37
C GLU A 209 40.40 -10.67 -8.14
N VAL A 210 39.85 -11.89 -8.22
CA VAL A 210 40.64 -13.13 -8.12
C VAL A 210 41.51 -13.34 -9.37
N SER A 211 40.97 -13.12 -10.57
CA SER A 211 41.71 -13.23 -11.83
C SER A 211 42.86 -12.22 -11.90
N CYS A 212 42.63 -10.97 -11.47
CA CYS A 212 43.64 -9.92 -11.46
C CYS A 212 44.79 -10.24 -10.48
N ARG A 213 44.53 -10.97 -9.38
CA ARG A 213 45.59 -11.41 -8.44
C ARG A 213 46.40 -12.60 -8.94
N GLN A 214 45.88 -13.41 -9.84
CA GLN A 214 46.59 -14.57 -10.40
C GLN A 214 47.54 -14.21 -11.56
N GLU A 215 47.34 -13.06 -12.21
CA GLU A 215 48.21 -12.59 -13.31
C GLU A 215 49.42 -11.77 -12.84
N VAL A 216 49.53 -11.45 -11.54
CA VAL A 216 50.66 -10.70 -10.96
C VAL A 216 51.65 -11.59 -10.18
N ALA A 217 51.55 -12.91 -10.32
CA ALA A 217 52.40 -13.89 -9.63
C ALA A 217 53.37 -14.59 -10.58
#